data_AF-A0A127ST50-F1
#
_entry.id   AF-A0A127ST50-F1
#
_cell.length_a   1.000
_cell.length_b   1.000
_cell.length_c   1.000
_cell.angle_alpha   90.00
_cell.angle_beta   90.00
_cell.angle_gamma   90.00
#
_symmetry.space_group_name_H-M   'P 1'
#
loop_
_entity.id
_entity.type
_entity.pdbx_description
1 polymer ?
#
loop_
_entity_poly.entity_id
_entity_poly.type
_entity_poly.pdbx_seq_one_letter_code
_entity_poly.pdbx_strand_id
1 'polypeptide(L)'
;MAELNTIVPVVIYLSLSFLAALWARKQSQKTSDSHGFIEEYFIGGRSMGGFVLAMSIIASYTSASSFVGGPGVAYKLGLSWVLLAMIQVPTTFLTLGVLGKRFAIMARKARSVTLTDFLRARYRSDAVVVLCSLALLVFFMAAMLAQFIGGARLFQAVTGYPYIVGLALFGLTVILYTAVGGFRAVVLTDAIQGMVMVFASVVVLVAVVNAGGGMERCVATLKAIDPGLITPTGPGDAVPQPMILSFWVLVGLGILGLPQTSQKCMGYKDSRSMHDAMIMGTLIIGFLLLCVHLAGTLGRAVIPDLPAGDLAMPTLIMKLLSPFWAGVFIAGPLAAIMSTVDSMLLLASAAIIKDLYIHYGLKGDASRMT
;
A
#
# COMPACT_ATOMS: atom_id res chain seq x y z
N MET A 1 27.44 -14.10 -10.28
CA MET A 1 26.32 -14.51 -11.17
C MET A 1 24.98 -14.55 -10.45
N ALA A 2 24.86 -15.15 -9.26
CA ALA A 2 23.59 -15.18 -8.51
C ALA A 2 23.02 -13.79 -8.19
N GLU A 3 23.86 -12.84 -7.76
CA GLU A 3 23.43 -11.44 -7.46
C GLU A 3 23.03 -10.63 -8.71
N LEU A 4 23.58 -10.98 -9.88
CA LEU A 4 23.18 -10.33 -11.13
C LEU A 4 21.79 -10.84 -11.57
N ASN A 5 21.49 -12.12 -11.30
CA ASN A 5 20.19 -12.70 -11.63
C ASN A 5 19.06 -12.22 -10.70
N THR A 6 19.36 -11.75 -9.48
CA THR A 6 18.37 -11.16 -8.57
C THR A 6 18.12 -9.68 -8.88
N ILE A 7 19.14 -8.92 -9.30
CA ILE A 7 18.99 -7.48 -9.56
C ILE A 7 18.29 -7.18 -10.89
N VAL A 8 18.49 -8.01 -11.92
CA VAL A 8 17.88 -7.81 -13.25
C VAL A 8 16.35 -7.70 -13.17
N PRO A 9 15.62 -8.63 -12.51
CA PRO A 9 14.17 -8.48 -12.32
C PRO A 9 13.76 -7.20 -11.59
N VAL A 10 14.54 -6.76 -10.60
CA VAL A 10 14.26 -5.52 -9.85
C VAL A 10 14.42 -4.29 -10.75
N VAL A 11 15.50 -4.21 -11.52
CA VAL A 11 15.74 -3.10 -12.45
C VAL A 11 14.68 -3.08 -13.56
N ILE A 12 14.30 -4.24 -14.09
CA ILE A 12 13.20 -4.36 -15.06
C ILE A 12 11.90 -3.84 -14.45
N TYR A 13 11.56 -4.27 -13.24
CA TYR A 13 10.35 -3.83 -12.53
C TYR A 13 10.32 -2.30 -12.33
N LEU A 14 11.42 -1.70 -11.86
CA LEU A 14 11.51 -0.26 -11.66
C LEU A 14 11.44 0.51 -12.98
N SER A 15 12.10 0.01 -14.02
CA SER A 15 12.04 0.60 -15.36
C SER A 15 10.63 0.54 -15.93
N LEU A 16 9.94 -0.59 -15.81
CA LEU A 16 8.54 -0.74 -16.23
C LEU A 16 7.61 0.19 -15.45
N SER A 17 7.83 0.35 -14.14
CA SER A 17 7.05 1.27 -13.31
C SER A 17 7.24 2.73 -13.76
N PHE A 18 8.48 3.12 -14.04
CA PHE A 18 8.80 4.46 -14.57
C PHE A 18 8.19 4.70 -15.97
N LEU A 19 8.30 3.71 -16.87
CA LEU A 19 7.70 3.78 -18.20
C LEU A 19 6.17 3.85 -18.13
N ALA A 20 5.55 3.10 -17.22
CA ALA A 20 4.11 3.16 -16.98
C ALA A 20 3.67 4.56 -16.52
N ALA A 21 4.43 5.20 -15.64
CA ALA A 21 4.18 6.58 -15.22
C ALA A 21 4.31 7.59 -16.37
N LEU A 22 5.33 7.47 -17.21
CA LEU A 22 5.50 8.32 -18.40
C LEU A 22 4.36 8.13 -19.42
N TRP A 23 3.93 6.88 -19.62
CA TRP A 23 2.79 6.56 -20.47
C TRP A 23 1.50 7.16 -19.91
N ALA A 24 1.27 7.03 -18.60
CA ALA A 24 0.12 7.62 -17.92
C ALA A 24 0.09 9.15 -18.05
N ARG A 25 1.25 9.82 -17.94
CA ARG A 25 1.38 11.26 -18.17
C ARG A 25 0.96 11.64 -19.60
N LYS A 26 1.45 10.91 -20.62
CA LYS A 26 1.05 11.16 -22.01
C LYS A 26 -0.46 11.01 -22.22
N GLN A 27 -1.08 10.04 -21.54
CA GLN A 27 -2.53 9.84 -21.61
C GLN A 27 -3.31 10.96 -20.90
N SER A 28 -2.79 11.46 -19.77
CA SER A 28 -3.35 12.62 -19.06
C SER A 28 -3.32 13.88 -19.94
N GLN A 29 -2.20 14.17 -20.59
CA GLN A 29 -2.06 15.33 -21.50
C GLN A 29 -3.04 15.29 -22.68
N LYS A 30 -3.33 14.10 -23.23
CA LYS A 30 -4.32 13.94 -24.32
C LYS A 30 -5.76 14.19 -23.90
N THR A 31 -6.04 14.16 -22.60
CA THR A 31 -7.40 14.29 -22.04
C THR A 31 -7.57 15.63 -21.31
N SER A 32 -6.59 16.53 -21.40
CA SER A 32 -6.46 17.72 -20.55
C SER A 32 -7.24 18.94 -21.03
N ASP A 33 -8.09 18.81 -22.06
CA ASP A 33 -8.77 19.95 -22.69
C ASP A 33 -9.94 20.53 -21.85
N SER A 34 -10.21 20.04 -20.63
CA SER A 34 -11.43 20.45 -19.88
C SER A 34 -11.28 20.65 -18.37
N HIS A 35 -10.19 20.21 -17.73
CA HIS A 35 -10.00 20.31 -16.26
C HIS A 35 -8.74 21.10 -15.92
N GLY A 36 -8.81 22.04 -14.97
CA GLY A 36 -7.66 22.86 -14.57
C GLY A 36 -6.52 22.03 -13.97
N PHE A 37 -5.27 22.50 -14.13
CA PHE A 37 -4.04 21.77 -13.75
C PHE A 37 -4.09 21.15 -12.34
N ILE A 38 -4.59 21.89 -11.36
CA ILE A 38 -4.68 21.43 -9.96
C ILE A 38 -5.65 20.25 -9.80
N GLU A 39 -6.78 20.28 -10.48
CA GLU A 39 -7.77 19.19 -10.43
C GLU A 39 -7.22 17.93 -11.10
N GLU A 40 -6.55 18.08 -12.23
CA GLU A 40 -5.89 16.99 -12.93
C GLU A 40 -4.74 16.39 -12.10
N TYR A 41 -3.91 17.23 -11.48
CA TYR A 41 -2.74 16.79 -10.73
C TYR A 41 -3.11 16.08 -9.42
N PHE A 42 -4.13 16.52 -8.68
CA PHE A 42 -4.45 15.97 -7.35
C PHE A 42 -5.58 14.93 -7.33
N ILE A 43 -6.50 14.95 -8.30
CA ILE A 43 -7.63 13.99 -8.37
C ILE A 43 -7.90 13.41 -9.76
N GLY A 44 -7.02 13.67 -10.74
CA GLY A 44 -7.05 13.05 -12.07
C GLY A 44 -8.35 13.25 -12.86
N GLY A 45 -8.97 14.43 -12.70
CA GLY A 45 -10.23 14.77 -13.38
C GLY A 45 -11.39 13.85 -13.02
N ARG A 46 -11.32 13.16 -11.87
CA ARG A 46 -12.35 12.21 -11.39
C ARG A 46 -12.72 11.11 -12.40
N SER A 47 -11.74 10.60 -13.13
CA SER A 47 -11.95 9.67 -14.25
C SER A 47 -11.75 8.19 -13.91
N MET A 48 -11.49 7.85 -12.64
CA MET A 48 -11.13 6.48 -12.27
C MET A 48 -12.29 5.50 -12.43
N GLY A 49 -12.08 4.47 -13.25
CA GLY A 49 -12.94 3.30 -13.33
C GLY A 49 -12.75 2.34 -12.14
N GLY A 50 -13.70 1.42 -11.96
CA GLY A 50 -13.76 0.59 -10.75
C GLY A 50 -12.55 -0.31 -10.52
N PHE A 51 -11.99 -0.92 -11.58
CA PHE A 51 -10.80 -1.77 -11.45
C PHE A 51 -9.58 -0.97 -10.98
N VAL A 52 -9.30 0.15 -11.65
CA VAL A 52 -8.15 1.02 -11.33
C VAL A 52 -8.28 1.59 -9.91
N LEU A 53 -9.49 1.98 -9.51
CA LEU A 53 -9.77 2.42 -8.14
C LEU A 53 -9.55 1.30 -7.10
N ALA A 54 -10.05 0.09 -7.36
CA ALA A 54 -9.85 -1.06 -6.47
C ALA A 54 -8.36 -1.32 -6.26
N MET A 55 -7.62 -1.51 -7.36
CA MET A 55 -6.20 -1.83 -7.29
C MET A 55 -5.40 -0.70 -6.64
N SER A 56 -5.78 0.55 -6.87
CA SER A 56 -5.13 1.72 -6.26
C SER A 56 -5.37 1.84 -4.76
N ILE A 57 -6.57 1.47 -4.28
CA ILE A 57 -6.83 1.38 -2.84
C ILE A 57 -6.03 0.23 -2.22
N ILE A 58 -5.99 -0.94 -2.88
CA ILE A 58 -5.21 -2.09 -2.41
C ILE A 58 -3.73 -1.74 -2.32
N ALA A 59 -3.18 -1.15 -3.38
CA ALA A 59 -1.77 -0.83 -3.48
C ALA A 59 -1.33 0.15 -2.38
N SER A 60 -2.12 1.20 -2.09
CA SER A 60 -1.76 2.13 -1.00
C SER A 60 -2.12 1.64 0.39
N TYR A 61 -3.01 0.67 0.48
CA TYR A 61 -3.33 0.05 1.76
C TYR A 61 -2.25 -0.94 2.18
N THR A 62 -1.73 -1.68 1.22
CA THR A 62 -0.70 -2.68 1.46
C THR A 62 0.67 -2.00 1.47
N SER A 63 1.48 -2.23 2.49
CA SER A 63 2.76 -1.52 2.63
C SER A 63 3.90 -2.46 3.04
N ALA A 64 5.08 -1.91 3.36
CA ALA A 64 6.17 -2.67 3.98
C ALA A 64 5.67 -3.48 5.20
N SER A 65 4.75 -2.90 5.99
CA SER A 65 4.18 -3.57 7.15
C SER A 65 3.36 -4.80 6.75
N SER A 66 2.69 -4.80 5.60
CA SER A 66 1.84 -5.90 5.17
C SER A 66 2.62 -7.05 4.53
N PHE A 67 3.76 -6.76 3.88
CA PHE A 67 4.57 -7.76 3.18
C PHE A 67 5.77 -8.28 3.96
N VAL A 68 6.29 -7.49 4.91
CA VAL A 68 7.45 -7.86 5.72
C VAL A 68 7.05 -8.06 7.17
N GLY A 69 6.49 -7.03 7.81
CA GLY A 69 6.15 -7.09 9.23
C GLY A 69 5.03 -8.09 9.54
N GLY A 70 3.94 -8.06 8.78
CA GLY A 70 2.74 -8.88 8.99
C GLY A 70 3.05 -10.38 8.94
N PRO A 71 3.67 -10.89 7.87
CA PRO A 71 4.14 -12.27 7.81
C PRO A 71 5.18 -12.61 8.87
N GLY A 72 6.04 -11.66 9.24
CA GLY A 72 7.03 -11.86 10.30
C GLY A 72 6.42 -12.03 11.69
N VAL A 73 5.33 -11.31 11.96
CA VAL A 73 4.50 -11.53 13.16
C VAL A 73 3.69 -12.82 13.03
N ALA A 74 3.13 -13.11 11.85
CA ALA A 74 2.42 -14.37 11.57
C ALA A 74 3.29 -15.62 11.73
N TYR A 75 4.59 -15.50 11.45
CA TYR A 75 5.58 -16.55 11.68
C TYR A 75 5.74 -16.86 13.19
N LYS A 76 5.60 -15.85 14.05
CA LYS A 76 5.71 -16.00 15.52
C LYS A 76 4.40 -16.40 16.19
N LEU A 77 3.29 -15.80 15.76
CA LEU A 77 1.99 -15.94 16.42
C LEU A 77 1.07 -16.97 15.72
N GLY A 78 1.45 -17.45 14.54
CA GLY A 78 0.71 -18.44 13.79
C GLY A 78 -0.61 -17.89 13.21
N LEU A 79 -1.63 -18.75 13.16
CA LEU A 79 -2.93 -18.46 12.56
C LEU A 79 -3.72 -17.37 13.31
N SER A 80 -3.41 -17.11 14.58
CA SER A 80 -4.01 -16.01 15.34
C SER A 80 -3.78 -14.65 14.69
N TRP A 81 -2.57 -14.42 14.15
CA TRP A 81 -2.27 -13.18 13.43
C TRP A 81 -2.88 -13.15 12.04
N VAL A 82 -3.03 -14.30 11.38
CA VAL A 82 -3.78 -14.38 10.11
C VAL A 82 -5.23 -13.94 10.34
N LEU A 83 -5.86 -14.41 11.43
CA LEU A 83 -7.21 -13.98 11.83
C LEU A 83 -7.27 -12.46 12.08
N LEU A 84 -6.32 -11.90 12.84
CA LEU A 84 -6.24 -10.45 13.05
C LEU A 84 -6.05 -9.68 11.74
N ALA A 85 -5.20 -10.18 10.83
CA ALA A 85 -4.96 -9.56 9.54
C ALA A 85 -6.24 -9.55 8.68
N MET A 86 -7.12 -10.54 8.80
CA MET A 86 -8.39 -10.61 8.06
C MET A 86 -9.44 -9.60 8.52
N ILE A 87 -9.27 -8.95 9.68
CA ILE A 87 -10.09 -7.79 10.11
C ILE A 87 -10.02 -6.65 9.07
N GLN A 88 -8.94 -6.61 8.29
CA GLN A 88 -8.72 -5.60 7.25
C GLN A 88 -9.61 -5.82 6.02
N VAL A 89 -10.12 -7.03 5.77
CA VAL A 89 -10.92 -7.36 4.57
C VAL A 89 -12.11 -6.40 4.39
N PRO A 90 -13.02 -6.23 5.37
CA PRO A 90 -14.16 -5.34 5.21
C PRO A 90 -13.79 -3.85 5.13
N THR A 91 -12.56 -3.45 5.47
CA THR A 91 -12.20 -2.02 5.53
C THR A 91 -12.32 -1.33 4.18
N THR A 92 -11.99 -2.00 3.07
CA THR A 92 -12.13 -1.43 1.73
C THR A 92 -13.60 -1.20 1.39
N PHE A 93 -14.45 -2.20 1.67
CA PHE A 93 -15.90 -2.09 1.52
C PHE A 93 -16.47 -0.95 2.36
N LEU A 94 -16.11 -0.88 3.64
CA LEU A 94 -16.57 0.15 4.57
C LEU A 94 -16.06 1.55 4.15
N THR A 95 -14.81 1.66 3.73
CA THR A 95 -14.21 2.94 3.31
C THR A 95 -14.95 3.50 2.11
N LEU A 96 -15.11 2.71 1.05
CA LEU A 96 -15.80 3.17 -0.16
C LEU A 96 -17.32 3.31 0.04
N GLY A 97 -17.94 2.33 0.70
CA GLY A 97 -19.39 2.26 0.87
C GLY A 97 -19.95 3.31 1.84
N VAL A 98 -19.32 3.49 3.00
CA VAL A 98 -19.79 4.42 4.04
C VAL A 98 -19.28 5.83 3.79
N LEU A 99 -17.96 5.98 3.66
CA LEU A 99 -17.33 7.29 3.55
C LEU A 99 -17.14 7.73 2.10
N GLY A 100 -16.75 6.83 1.20
CA GLY A 100 -16.38 7.19 -0.16
C GLY A 100 -17.52 7.85 -0.93
N LYS A 101 -18.73 7.31 -0.82
CA LYS A 101 -19.94 7.93 -1.39
C LYS A 101 -20.16 9.36 -0.86
N ARG A 102 -20.09 9.56 0.47
CA ARG A 102 -20.36 10.85 1.10
C ARG A 102 -19.27 11.87 0.77
N PHE A 103 -18.00 11.47 0.86
CA PHE A 103 -16.86 12.31 0.48
C PHE A 103 -16.96 12.74 -0.96
N ALA A 104 -17.22 11.83 -1.90
CA ALA A 104 -17.29 12.18 -3.31
C ALA A 104 -18.43 13.15 -3.65
N ILE A 105 -19.61 12.99 -3.04
CA ILE A 105 -20.74 13.92 -3.25
C ILE A 105 -20.37 15.32 -2.75
N MET A 106 -19.87 15.41 -1.53
CA MET A 106 -19.56 16.68 -0.89
C MET A 106 -18.33 17.36 -1.51
N ALA A 107 -17.30 16.58 -1.88
CA ALA A 107 -16.13 17.07 -2.61
C ALA A 107 -16.50 17.65 -3.97
N ARG A 108 -17.42 17.01 -4.72
CA ARG A 108 -17.93 17.57 -5.98
C ARG A 108 -18.71 18.87 -5.76
N LYS A 109 -19.59 18.91 -4.75
CA LYS A 109 -20.34 20.13 -4.40
C LYS A 109 -19.44 21.30 -4.01
N ALA A 110 -18.39 21.03 -3.23
CA ALA A 110 -17.43 22.03 -2.77
C ALA A 110 -16.29 22.31 -3.76
N ARG A 111 -16.25 21.59 -4.91
CA ARG A 111 -15.11 21.57 -5.85
C ARG A 111 -13.76 21.31 -5.14
N SER A 112 -13.80 20.53 -4.06
CA SER A 112 -12.62 20.14 -3.29
C SER A 112 -11.78 19.15 -4.07
N VAL A 113 -10.47 19.38 -4.03
CA VAL A 113 -9.47 18.47 -4.61
C VAL A 113 -8.51 17.91 -3.54
N THR A 114 -8.50 18.50 -2.34
CA THR A 114 -7.78 18.00 -1.16
C THR A 114 -8.73 17.69 0.00
N LEU A 115 -8.31 16.86 0.95
CA LEU A 115 -9.10 16.57 2.15
C LEU A 115 -9.27 17.81 3.04
N THR A 116 -8.25 18.64 3.09
CA THR A 116 -8.21 19.96 3.76
C THR A 116 -9.18 20.96 3.12
N ASP A 117 -9.36 20.99 1.79
CA ASP A 117 -10.44 21.77 1.15
C ASP A 117 -11.80 21.35 1.66
N PHE A 118 -12.01 20.03 1.77
CA PHE A 118 -13.27 19.49 2.26
C PHE A 118 -13.52 19.94 3.71
N LEU A 119 -12.49 19.89 4.57
CA LEU A 119 -12.57 20.39 5.94
C LEU A 119 -12.80 21.92 5.97
N ARG A 120 -12.15 22.69 5.09
CA ARG A 120 -12.38 24.13 4.95
C ARG A 120 -13.83 24.42 4.60
N ALA A 121 -14.38 23.75 3.59
CA ALA A 121 -15.76 23.93 3.18
C ALA A 121 -16.76 23.58 4.30
N ARG A 122 -16.40 22.60 5.16
CA ARG A 122 -17.26 22.14 6.26
C ARG A 122 -17.18 23.00 7.51
N TYR A 123 -15.98 23.43 7.92
CA TYR A 123 -15.74 24.13 9.19
C TYR A 123 -15.52 25.64 9.04
N ARG A 124 -15.21 26.12 7.83
CA ARG A 124 -14.95 27.54 7.53
C ARG A 124 -13.92 28.19 8.47
N SER A 125 -12.89 27.43 8.84
CA SER A 125 -11.84 27.87 9.77
C SER A 125 -10.46 27.61 9.20
N ASP A 126 -9.65 28.67 9.10
CA ASP A 126 -8.27 28.60 8.63
C ASP A 126 -7.35 27.88 9.62
N ALA A 127 -7.61 28.02 10.92
CA ALA A 127 -6.85 27.30 11.95
C ALA A 127 -6.96 25.78 11.77
N VAL A 128 -8.16 25.27 11.44
CA VAL A 128 -8.37 23.84 11.16
C VAL A 128 -7.55 23.40 9.95
N VAL A 129 -7.52 24.20 8.88
CA VAL A 129 -6.77 23.85 7.67
C VAL A 129 -5.28 23.81 7.93
N VAL A 130 -4.73 24.80 8.63
CA VAL A 130 -3.30 24.86 8.94
C VAL A 130 -2.91 23.70 9.86
N LEU A 131 -3.67 23.46 10.94
CA LEU A 131 -3.39 22.36 11.87
C LEU A 131 -3.47 20.99 11.18
N CYS A 132 -4.50 20.76 10.34
CA CYS A 132 -4.60 19.53 9.57
C CYS A 132 -3.47 19.37 8.57
N SER A 133 -3.09 20.44 7.85
CA SER A 133 -2.01 20.38 6.87
C SER A 133 -0.67 20.07 7.54
N LEU A 134 -0.36 20.70 8.68
CA LEU A 134 0.84 20.42 9.47
C LEU A 134 0.84 18.99 10.02
N ALA A 135 -0.29 18.53 10.56
CA ALA A 135 -0.43 17.16 11.04
C ALA A 135 -0.19 16.13 9.92
N LEU A 136 -0.81 16.34 8.74
CA LEU A 136 -0.59 15.49 7.57
C LEU A 136 0.90 15.42 7.21
N LEU A 137 1.59 16.56 7.18
CA LEU A 137 3.01 16.61 6.83
C LEU A 137 3.89 15.85 7.83
N VAL A 138 3.69 16.08 9.13
CA VAL A 138 4.49 15.42 10.18
C VAL A 138 4.27 13.91 10.17
N PHE A 139 3.01 13.46 10.17
CA PHE A 139 2.71 12.02 10.24
C PHE A 139 3.06 11.28 8.94
N PHE A 140 2.85 11.89 7.77
CA PHE A 140 3.23 11.25 6.51
C PHE A 140 4.74 11.24 6.30
N MET A 141 5.48 12.23 6.78
CA MET A 141 6.94 12.18 6.76
C MET A 141 7.45 10.99 7.60
N ALA A 142 6.93 10.83 8.83
CA ALA A 142 7.28 9.69 9.67
C ALA A 142 6.90 8.33 9.03
N ALA A 143 5.71 8.24 8.42
CA ALA A 143 5.25 7.04 7.73
C ALA A 143 6.12 6.70 6.51
N MET A 144 6.46 7.69 5.68
CA MET A 144 7.33 7.51 4.51
C MET A 144 8.72 7.04 4.91
N LEU A 145 9.29 7.57 6.01
CA LEU A 145 10.59 7.11 6.52
C LEU A 145 10.59 5.59 6.79
N ALA A 146 9.55 5.08 7.44
CA ALA A 146 9.42 3.64 7.70
C ALA A 146 9.34 2.82 6.40
N GLN A 147 8.64 3.33 5.38
CA GLN A 147 8.54 2.68 4.07
C GLN A 147 9.89 2.63 3.36
N PHE A 148 10.63 3.75 3.31
CA PHE A 148 11.97 3.79 2.72
C PHE A 148 12.95 2.82 3.39
N ILE A 149 12.94 2.76 4.72
CA ILE A 149 13.76 1.82 5.48
C ILE A 149 13.38 0.39 5.13
N GLY A 150 12.08 0.06 5.15
CA GLY A 150 11.58 -1.27 4.82
C GLY A 150 11.98 -1.72 3.41
N GLY A 151 11.84 -0.84 2.42
CA GLY A 151 12.17 -1.14 1.02
C GLY A 151 13.66 -1.37 0.81
N ALA A 152 14.50 -0.50 1.38
CA ALA A 152 15.95 -0.62 1.27
C ALA A 152 16.49 -1.84 2.04
N ARG A 153 15.93 -2.18 3.20
CA ARG A 153 16.28 -3.41 3.94
C ARG A 153 15.89 -4.67 3.17
N LEU A 154 14.70 -4.69 2.59
CA LEU A 154 14.26 -5.84 1.79
C LEU A 154 15.13 -6.00 0.54
N PHE A 155 15.43 -4.92 -0.16
CA PHE A 155 16.36 -4.93 -1.30
C PHE A 155 17.72 -5.49 -0.89
N GLN A 156 18.30 -5.00 0.21
CA GLN A 156 19.58 -5.48 0.74
C GLN A 156 19.53 -6.98 1.05
N ALA A 157 18.48 -7.44 1.73
CA ALA A 157 18.38 -8.83 2.19
C ALA A 157 18.31 -9.85 1.04
N VAL A 158 17.69 -9.49 -0.09
CA VAL A 158 17.47 -10.43 -1.18
C VAL A 158 18.48 -10.26 -2.32
N THR A 159 18.96 -9.04 -2.56
CA THR A 159 19.95 -8.81 -3.64
C THR A 159 21.39 -8.92 -3.17
N GLY A 160 21.66 -8.78 -1.87
CA GLY A 160 23.01 -8.73 -1.29
C GLY A 160 23.69 -7.36 -1.40
N TYR A 161 23.12 -6.42 -2.18
CA TYR A 161 23.70 -5.10 -2.38
C TYR A 161 23.57 -4.20 -1.14
N PRO A 162 24.44 -3.17 -1.01
CA PRO A 162 24.40 -2.27 0.13
C PRO A 162 23.06 -1.55 0.26
N TYR A 163 22.59 -1.38 1.51
CA TYR A 163 21.38 -0.66 1.86
C TYR A 163 21.25 0.71 1.16
N ILE A 164 22.35 1.47 1.09
CA ILE A 164 22.38 2.82 0.50
C ILE A 164 22.02 2.78 -1.00
N VAL A 165 22.46 1.74 -1.72
CA VAL A 165 22.13 1.57 -3.15
C VAL A 165 20.64 1.32 -3.32
N GLY A 166 20.06 0.42 -2.53
CA GLY A 166 18.62 0.16 -2.53
C GLY A 166 17.80 1.39 -2.19
N LEU A 167 18.22 2.14 -1.17
CA LEU A 167 17.58 3.39 -0.76
C LEU A 167 17.63 4.45 -1.85
N ALA A 168 18.78 4.67 -2.48
CA ALA A 168 18.94 5.67 -3.54
C ALA A 168 18.12 5.29 -4.79
N LEU A 169 18.18 4.02 -5.20
CA LEU A 169 17.43 3.49 -6.33
C LEU A 169 15.92 3.67 -6.13
N PHE A 170 15.41 3.24 -4.98
CA PHE A 170 14.00 3.36 -4.64
C PHE A 170 13.57 4.82 -4.50
N GLY A 171 14.31 5.60 -3.72
CA GLY A 171 14.02 7.01 -3.44
C GLY A 171 13.97 7.85 -4.70
N LEU A 172 14.99 7.73 -5.55
CA LEU A 172 15.06 8.49 -6.80
C LEU A 172 13.93 8.08 -7.76
N THR A 173 13.66 6.79 -7.90
CA THR A 173 12.61 6.30 -8.80
C THR A 173 11.24 6.83 -8.37
N VAL A 174 10.89 6.69 -7.08
CA VAL A 174 9.58 7.12 -6.55
C VAL A 174 9.39 8.62 -6.66
N ILE A 175 10.40 9.41 -6.29
CA ILE A 175 10.34 10.87 -6.39
C ILE A 175 10.13 11.30 -7.84
N LEU A 176 10.92 10.75 -8.78
CA LEU A 176 10.86 11.16 -10.19
C LEU A 176 9.50 10.85 -10.81
N TYR A 177 8.98 9.63 -10.67
CA TYR A 177 7.71 9.29 -11.33
C TYR A 177 6.51 9.97 -10.66
N THR A 178 6.54 10.17 -9.34
CA THR A 178 5.45 10.86 -8.62
C THR A 178 5.40 12.34 -9.01
N ALA A 179 6.56 13.01 -9.03
CA ALA A 179 6.66 14.42 -9.40
C ALA A 179 6.25 14.67 -10.86
N VAL A 180 6.59 13.75 -11.76
CA VAL A 180 6.30 13.88 -13.20
C VAL A 180 4.86 13.49 -13.54
N GLY A 181 4.29 12.51 -12.84
CA GLY A 181 3.06 11.85 -13.24
C GLY A 181 1.76 12.39 -12.64
N GLY A 182 1.80 12.95 -11.42
CA GLY A 182 0.59 13.37 -10.69
C GLY A 182 -0.39 12.22 -10.39
N PHE A 183 -1.61 12.55 -9.94
CA PHE A 183 -2.58 11.57 -9.43
C PHE A 183 -2.97 10.49 -10.46
N ARG A 184 -3.20 10.83 -11.74
CA ARG A 184 -3.54 9.81 -12.76
C ARG A 184 -2.43 8.78 -12.94
N ALA A 185 -1.18 9.23 -12.96
CA ALA A 185 -0.05 8.31 -13.08
C ALA A 185 0.05 7.41 -11.85
N VAL A 186 -0.04 7.99 -10.65
CA VAL A 186 0.00 7.24 -9.37
C VAL A 186 -1.05 6.13 -9.36
N VAL A 187 -2.31 6.44 -9.68
CA VAL A 187 -3.38 5.44 -9.62
C VAL A 187 -3.19 4.35 -10.69
N LEU A 188 -2.63 4.69 -11.85
CA LEU A 188 -2.37 3.70 -12.90
C LEU A 188 -1.16 2.82 -12.59
N THR A 189 -0.08 3.40 -12.04
CA THR A 189 1.07 2.63 -11.54
C THR A 189 0.66 1.74 -10.39
N ASP A 190 -0.19 2.23 -9.49
CA ASP A 190 -0.76 1.44 -8.40
C ASP A 190 -1.54 0.23 -8.94
N ALA A 191 -2.28 0.41 -10.03
CA ALA A 191 -3.06 -0.68 -10.60
C ALA A 191 -2.17 -1.84 -11.07
N ILE A 192 -1.04 -1.49 -11.69
CA ILE A 192 -0.02 -2.46 -12.12
C ILE A 192 0.68 -3.07 -10.89
N GLN A 193 1.07 -2.24 -9.94
CA GLN A 193 1.74 -2.64 -8.70
C GLN A 193 0.89 -3.61 -7.88
N GLY A 194 -0.40 -3.34 -7.74
CA GLY A 194 -1.33 -4.25 -7.08
C GLY A 194 -1.42 -5.61 -7.77
N MET A 195 -1.36 -5.69 -9.10
CA MET A 195 -1.32 -6.98 -9.81
C MET A 195 -0.02 -7.73 -9.52
N VAL A 196 1.12 -7.03 -9.53
CA VAL A 196 2.44 -7.60 -9.17
C VAL A 196 2.42 -8.13 -7.74
N MET A 197 1.79 -7.40 -6.81
CA MET A 197 1.66 -7.81 -5.41
C MET A 197 0.82 -9.08 -5.26
N VAL A 198 -0.33 -9.19 -5.94
CA VAL A 198 -1.16 -10.41 -5.94
C VAL A 198 -0.36 -11.60 -6.47
N PHE A 199 0.33 -11.42 -7.60
CA PHE A 199 1.15 -12.47 -8.19
C PHE A 199 2.27 -12.92 -7.23
N ALA A 200 3.04 -11.99 -6.66
CA ALA A 200 4.09 -12.29 -5.70
C ALA A 200 3.56 -13.04 -4.48
N SER A 201 2.38 -12.67 -3.99
CA SER A 201 1.72 -13.30 -2.84
C SER A 201 1.35 -14.76 -3.11
N VAL A 202 0.87 -15.06 -4.32
CA VAL A 202 0.56 -16.44 -4.72
C VAL A 202 1.83 -17.26 -4.87
N VAL A 203 2.86 -16.71 -5.53
CA VAL A 203 4.14 -17.40 -5.75
C VAL A 203 4.77 -17.83 -4.42
N VAL A 204 4.84 -16.93 -3.43
CA VAL A 204 5.45 -17.27 -2.14
C VAL A 204 4.64 -18.30 -1.36
N LEU A 205 3.30 -18.20 -1.36
CA LEU A 205 2.46 -19.17 -0.67
C LEU A 205 2.65 -20.57 -1.27
N VAL A 206 2.60 -20.69 -2.60
CA VAL A 206 2.80 -21.96 -3.30
C VAL A 206 4.19 -22.53 -3.02
N ALA A 207 5.24 -21.70 -3.05
CA ALA A 207 6.60 -22.13 -2.75
C ALA A 207 6.74 -22.68 -1.33
N VAL A 208 6.15 -22.01 -0.34
CA VAL A 208 6.16 -22.44 1.07
C VAL A 208 5.35 -23.73 1.26
N VAL A 209 4.16 -23.82 0.68
CA VAL A 209 3.31 -25.03 0.79
C VAL A 209 3.99 -26.24 0.16
N ASN A 210 4.61 -26.07 -1.01
CA ASN A 210 5.33 -27.15 -1.68
C ASN A 210 6.57 -27.58 -0.87
N ALA A 211 7.34 -26.63 -0.35
CA ALA A 211 8.52 -26.92 0.47
C ALA A 211 8.16 -27.62 1.79
N GLY A 212 7.01 -27.30 2.38
CA GLY A 212 6.49 -27.97 3.57
C GLY A 212 5.80 -29.31 3.31
N GLY A 213 5.71 -29.75 2.06
CA GLY A 213 5.11 -31.04 1.69
C GLY A 213 3.59 -31.05 1.72
N GLY A 214 2.95 -29.90 1.50
CA GLY A 214 1.50 -29.73 1.45
C GLY A 214 0.90 -29.08 2.70
N MET A 215 -0.29 -28.50 2.55
CA MET A 215 -0.96 -27.72 3.60
C MET A 215 -1.18 -28.52 4.89
N GLU A 216 -1.66 -29.76 4.77
CA GLU A 216 -1.93 -30.64 5.91
C GLU A 216 -0.66 -30.91 6.73
N ARG A 217 0.45 -31.23 6.06
CA ARG A 217 1.74 -31.48 6.70
C ARG A 217 2.29 -30.22 7.37
N CYS A 218 2.17 -29.06 6.73
CA CYS A 218 2.56 -27.79 7.34
C CYS A 218 1.78 -27.54 8.65
N VAL A 219 0.45 -27.68 8.63
CA VAL A 219 -0.39 -27.46 9.81
C VAL A 219 -0.08 -28.48 10.91
N ALA A 220 0.12 -29.76 10.56
CA ALA A 220 0.53 -30.78 11.51
C ALA A 220 1.90 -30.45 12.15
N THR A 221 2.85 -29.97 11.36
CA THR A 221 4.17 -29.54 11.83
C THR A 221 4.07 -28.33 12.76
N LEU A 222 3.25 -27.32 12.41
CA LEU A 222 3.00 -26.17 13.28
C LEU A 222 2.43 -26.59 14.63
N LYS A 223 1.44 -27.49 14.62
CA LYS A 223 0.85 -28.04 15.84
C LYS A 223 1.86 -28.80 16.70
N ALA A 224 2.81 -29.49 16.08
CA ALA A 224 3.88 -30.19 16.77
C ALA A 224 4.93 -29.25 17.37
N ILE A 225 5.20 -28.10 16.73
CA ILE A 225 6.09 -27.05 17.26
C ILE A 225 5.45 -26.40 18.48
N ASP A 226 4.22 -25.91 18.33
CA ASP A 226 3.43 -25.32 19.41
C ASP A 226 1.94 -25.39 19.02
N PRO A 227 1.10 -26.10 19.80
CA PRO A 227 -0.35 -26.15 19.55
C PRO A 227 -1.02 -24.77 19.48
N GLY A 228 -0.48 -23.76 20.15
CA GLY A 228 -0.96 -22.38 20.12
C GLY A 228 -0.79 -21.70 18.76
N LEU A 229 0.12 -22.16 17.89
CA LEU A 229 0.28 -21.59 16.54
C LEU A 229 -0.94 -21.80 15.64
N ILE A 230 -1.81 -22.75 15.99
CA ILE A 230 -3.05 -23.04 15.24
C ILE A 230 -4.31 -22.60 15.98
N THR A 231 -4.19 -21.95 17.14
CA THR A 231 -5.35 -21.43 17.88
C THR A 231 -5.64 -19.97 17.50
N PRO A 232 -6.89 -19.49 17.70
CA PRO A 232 -7.24 -18.09 17.49
C PRO A 232 -6.51 -17.12 18.42
N THR A 233 -6.09 -17.58 19.60
CA THR A 233 -5.42 -16.77 20.63
C THR A 233 -3.90 -16.79 20.54
N GLY A 234 -3.33 -17.66 19.72
CA GLY A 234 -1.90 -17.79 19.53
C GLY A 234 -1.16 -18.52 20.67
N PRO A 235 0.16 -18.72 20.52
CA PRO A 235 1.02 -19.25 21.56
C PRO A 235 0.91 -18.46 22.87
N GLY A 236 0.66 -19.16 23.99
CA GLY A 236 0.62 -18.54 25.31
C GLY A 236 -0.44 -17.42 25.48
N ASP A 237 -1.53 -17.45 24.71
CA ASP A 237 -2.58 -16.40 24.71
C ASP A 237 -2.04 -15.01 24.34
N ALA A 238 -1.02 -14.95 23.47
CA ALA A 238 -0.40 -13.71 22.99
C ALA A 238 -1.36 -12.78 22.23
N VAL A 239 -2.50 -13.31 21.75
CA VAL A 239 -3.56 -12.56 21.07
C VAL A 239 -4.88 -12.75 21.83
N PRO A 240 -5.03 -12.14 23.01
CA PRO A 240 -6.23 -12.32 23.82
C PRO A 240 -7.42 -11.58 23.19
N GLN A 241 -8.65 -12.00 23.52
CA GLN A 241 -9.88 -11.42 22.96
C GLN A 241 -9.98 -9.88 23.04
N PRO A 242 -9.57 -9.20 24.14
CA PRO A 242 -9.59 -7.74 24.21
C PRO A 242 -8.70 -7.07 23.15
N MET A 243 -7.57 -7.70 22.80
CA MET A 243 -6.70 -7.22 21.73
C MET A 243 -7.39 -7.34 20.37
N ILE A 244 -8.07 -8.46 20.10
CA ILE A 244 -8.83 -8.67 18.86
C ILE A 244 -9.91 -7.58 18.68
N LEU A 245 -10.68 -7.30 19.74
CA LEU A 245 -11.69 -6.24 19.72
C LEU A 245 -11.07 -4.86 19.52
N SER A 246 -9.93 -4.59 20.16
CA SER A 246 -9.20 -3.33 19.98
C SER A 246 -8.70 -3.16 18.54
N PHE A 247 -8.28 -4.24 17.89
CA PHE A 247 -7.89 -4.23 16.48
C PHE A 247 -9.09 -3.98 15.56
N TRP A 248 -10.27 -4.50 15.86
CA TRP A 248 -11.50 -4.15 15.12
C TRP A 248 -11.79 -2.65 15.16
N VAL A 249 -11.58 -2.00 16.30
CA VAL A 249 -11.75 -0.54 16.41
C VAL A 249 -10.62 0.19 15.66
N LEU A 250 -9.36 -0.17 15.93
CA LEU A 250 -8.19 0.49 15.35
C LEU A 250 -8.14 0.35 13.82
N VAL A 251 -8.31 -0.86 13.31
CA VAL A 251 -8.20 -1.21 11.90
C VAL A 251 -9.56 -1.00 11.23
N GLY A 252 -10.61 -1.68 11.71
CA GLY A 252 -11.94 -1.62 11.13
C GLY A 252 -12.52 -0.20 11.00
N LEU A 253 -12.32 0.66 12.00
CA LEU A 253 -12.80 2.05 11.99
C LEU A 253 -11.69 3.07 11.70
N GLY A 254 -10.50 2.90 12.25
CA GLY A 254 -9.43 3.90 12.09
C GLY A 254 -8.96 4.08 10.63
N ILE A 255 -9.01 3.02 9.83
CA ILE A 255 -8.62 3.07 8.40
C ILE A 255 -9.55 3.98 7.59
N LEU A 256 -10.82 4.06 7.98
CA LEU A 256 -11.80 4.92 7.32
C LEU A 256 -11.35 6.39 7.36
N GLY A 257 -10.62 6.79 8.40
CA GLY A 257 -10.09 8.15 8.57
C GLY A 257 -8.77 8.43 7.84
N LEU A 258 -8.15 7.44 7.19
CA LEU A 258 -6.86 7.64 6.54
C LEU A 258 -7.00 8.59 5.33
N PRO A 259 -6.23 9.70 5.30
CA PRO A 259 -6.33 10.69 4.22
C PRO A 259 -5.96 10.10 2.85
N GLN A 260 -4.98 9.21 2.78
CA GLN A 260 -4.57 8.61 1.50
C GLN A 260 -5.67 7.77 0.85
N THR A 261 -6.46 7.04 1.64
CA THR A 261 -7.59 6.26 1.13
C THR A 261 -8.78 7.15 0.81
N SER A 262 -9.02 8.16 1.66
CA SER A 262 -10.12 9.11 1.50
C SER A 262 -9.97 9.96 0.23
N GLN A 263 -8.76 10.42 -0.11
CA GLN A 263 -8.54 11.21 -1.33
C GLN A 263 -8.83 10.41 -2.60
N LYS A 264 -8.49 9.11 -2.63
CA LYS A 264 -8.83 8.24 -3.78
C LYS A 264 -10.34 8.07 -3.95
N CYS A 265 -11.09 8.09 -2.86
CA CYS A 265 -12.55 8.07 -2.93
C CYS A 265 -13.15 9.32 -3.59
N MET A 266 -12.41 10.42 -3.74
CA MET A 266 -12.91 11.63 -4.40
C MET A 266 -12.78 11.60 -5.93
N GLY A 267 -12.01 10.67 -6.49
CA GLY A 267 -11.63 10.67 -7.90
C GLY A 267 -12.31 9.62 -8.80
N TYR A 268 -13.36 8.94 -8.33
CA TYR A 268 -14.09 7.95 -9.14
C TYR A 268 -15.11 8.60 -10.09
N LYS A 269 -15.28 8.00 -11.28
CA LYS A 269 -16.13 8.53 -12.35
C LYS A 269 -17.63 8.50 -12.04
N ASP A 270 -18.13 7.36 -11.58
CA ASP A 270 -19.56 7.12 -11.38
C ASP A 270 -19.80 6.09 -10.26
N SER A 271 -21.06 5.99 -9.81
CA SER A 271 -21.47 5.09 -8.73
C SER A 271 -21.23 3.62 -9.03
N ARG A 272 -21.28 3.21 -10.32
CA ARG A 272 -21.00 1.83 -10.72
C ARG A 272 -19.52 1.51 -10.50
N SER A 273 -18.62 2.42 -10.88
CA SER A 273 -17.18 2.28 -10.64
C SER A 273 -16.85 2.18 -9.16
N MET A 274 -17.54 2.95 -8.31
CA MET A 274 -17.40 2.84 -6.86
C MET A 274 -17.84 1.44 -6.36
N HIS A 275 -18.98 0.94 -6.84
CA HIS A 275 -19.50 -0.37 -6.43
C HIS A 275 -18.61 -1.53 -6.90
N ASP A 276 -18.18 -1.49 -8.16
CA ASP A 276 -17.22 -2.44 -8.73
C ASP A 276 -15.93 -2.44 -7.90
N ALA A 277 -15.44 -1.25 -7.52
CA ALA A 277 -14.23 -1.11 -6.70
C ALA A 277 -14.41 -1.66 -5.28
N MET A 278 -15.60 -1.51 -4.68
CA MET A 278 -15.89 -2.08 -3.36
C MET A 278 -15.77 -3.60 -3.37
N ILE A 279 -16.39 -4.26 -4.36
CA ILE A 279 -16.42 -5.72 -4.45
C ILE A 279 -15.02 -6.25 -4.80
N MET A 280 -14.45 -5.78 -5.91
CA MET A 280 -13.12 -6.23 -6.35
C MET A 280 -12.05 -5.91 -5.31
N GLY A 281 -12.07 -4.69 -4.76
CA GLY A 281 -11.14 -4.23 -3.74
C GLY A 281 -11.12 -5.15 -2.53
N THR A 282 -12.30 -5.48 -2.00
CA THR A 282 -12.47 -6.34 -0.82
C THR A 282 -12.02 -7.78 -1.07
N LEU A 283 -12.36 -8.36 -2.23
CA LEU A 283 -11.98 -9.73 -2.57
C LEU A 283 -10.47 -9.85 -2.78
N ILE A 284 -9.89 -8.94 -3.56
CA ILE A 284 -8.46 -9.00 -3.92
C ILE A 284 -7.60 -8.70 -2.69
N ILE A 285 -7.96 -7.72 -1.86
CA ILE A 285 -7.18 -7.40 -0.65
C ILE A 285 -7.24 -8.54 0.36
N GLY A 286 -8.41 -9.17 0.52
CA GLY A 286 -8.55 -10.30 1.42
C GLY A 286 -7.73 -11.50 0.94
N PHE A 287 -7.79 -11.80 -0.36
CA PHE A 287 -6.97 -12.85 -0.95
C PHE A 287 -5.47 -12.58 -0.79
N LEU A 288 -5.02 -11.36 -1.11
CA LEU A 288 -3.62 -10.95 -0.99
C LEU A 288 -3.13 -11.09 0.46
N LEU A 289 -3.84 -10.48 1.42
CA LEU A 289 -3.44 -10.51 2.82
C LEU A 289 -3.42 -11.95 3.34
N LEU A 290 -4.40 -12.78 2.95
CA LEU A 290 -4.45 -14.18 3.34
C LEU A 290 -3.21 -14.91 2.84
N CYS A 291 -2.88 -14.78 1.55
CA CYS A 291 -1.72 -15.46 0.97
C CYS A 291 -0.41 -15.08 1.66
N VAL A 292 -0.17 -13.78 1.87
CA VAL A 292 1.10 -13.26 2.40
C VAL A 292 1.28 -13.64 3.86
N HIS A 293 0.23 -13.51 4.69
CA HIS A 293 0.31 -13.83 6.12
C HIS A 293 0.35 -15.34 6.35
N LEU A 294 -0.43 -16.11 5.57
CA LEU A 294 -0.39 -17.56 5.62
C LEU A 294 0.97 -18.10 5.17
N ALA A 295 1.60 -17.52 4.15
CA ALA A 295 2.96 -17.88 3.77
C ALA A 295 3.96 -17.65 4.92
N GLY A 296 3.83 -16.56 5.67
CA GLY A 296 4.63 -16.30 6.87
C GLY A 296 4.43 -17.36 7.96
N THR A 297 3.17 -17.69 8.29
CA THR A 297 2.83 -18.72 9.27
C THR A 297 3.32 -20.10 8.85
N LEU A 298 3.02 -20.55 7.64
CA LEU A 298 3.46 -21.85 7.13
C LEU A 298 4.98 -21.91 6.95
N GLY A 299 5.61 -20.76 6.72
CA GLY A 299 7.06 -20.64 6.67
C GLY A 299 7.76 -21.10 7.95
N ARG A 300 7.08 -21.01 9.11
CA ARG A 300 7.57 -21.56 10.38
C ARG A 300 7.69 -23.08 10.38
N ALA A 301 6.85 -23.79 9.63
CA ALA A 301 6.97 -25.23 9.46
C ALA A 301 8.14 -25.63 8.55
N VAL A 302 8.53 -24.76 7.61
CA VAL A 302 9.61 -25.03 6.64
C VAL A 302 10.97 -24.62 7.20
N ILE A 303 11.04 -23.45 7.83
CA ILE A 303 12.25 -22.90 8.43
C ILE A 303 11.94 -22.56 9.89
N PRO A 304 12.21 -23.49 10.83
CA PRO A 304 12.11 -23.19 12.24
C PRO A 304 13.26 -22.27 12.70
N ASP A 305 13.05 -21.64 13.85
CA ASP A 305 14.02 -20.89 14.65
C ASP A 305 14.77 -19.73 13.97
N LEU A 306 14.01 -18.82 13.35
CA LEU A 306 14.56 -17.53 12.93
C LEU A 306 14.80 -16.58 14.10
N PRO A 307 15.91 -15.82 14.10
CA PRO A 307 16.26 -14.87 15.17
C PRO A 307 15.31 -13.68 15.24
N ALA A 308 14.72 -13.29 14.09
CA ALA A 308 13.75 -12.21 14.00
C ALA A 308 12.64 -12.58 13.02
N GLY A 309 11.40 -12.20 13.36
CA GLY A 309 10.22 -12.46 12.54
C GLY A 309 10.30 -11.75 11.19
N ASP A 310 10.78 -10.52 11.15
CA ASP A 310 10.88 -9.71 9.92
C ASP A 310 11.85 -10.30 8.88
N LEU A 311 12.71 -11.24 9.30
CA LEU A 311 13.58 -12.01 8.40
C LEU A 311 12.87 -13.22 7.79
N ALA A 312 11.66 -13.57 8.22
CA ALA A 312 10.91 -14.73 7.73
C ALA A 312 10.73 -14.69 6.22
N MET A 313 10.11 -13.62 5.70
CA MET A 313 9.87 -13.51 4.26
C MET A 313 11.18 -13.49 3.47
N PRO A 314 12.15 -12.60 3.76
CA PRO A 314 13.45 -12.61 3.08
C PRO A 314 14.13 -13.99 3.06
N THR A 315 14.13 -14.70 4.20
CA THR A 315 14.81 -16.00 4.31
C THR A 315 14.07 -17.09 3.55
N LEU A 316 12.73 -17.12 3.61
CA LEU A 316 11.90 -18.06 2.85
C LEU A 316 12.13 -17.88 1.35
N ILE A 317 12.15 -16.64 0.87
CA ILE A 317 12.39 -16.33 -0.55
C ILE A 317 13.77 -16.84 -0.97
N MET A 318 14.81 -16.49 -0.22
CA MET A 318 16.19 -16.84 -0.57
C MET A 318 16.47 -18.34 -0.52
N LYS A 319 15.79 -19.09 0.36
CA LYS A 319 15.98 -20.55 0.46
C LYS A 319 15.09 -21.36 -0.47
N LEU A 320 13.88 -20.86 -0.79
CA LEU A 320 12.88 -21.64 -1.50
C LEU A 320 12.76 -21.29 -2.99
N LEU A 321 13.20 -20.09 -3.40
CA LEU A 321 13.11 -19.64 -4.78
C LEU A 321 14.50 -19.57 -5.44
N SER A 322 14.55 -19.90 -6.73
CA SER A 322 15.74 -19.62 -7.55
C SER A 322 16.05 -18.12 -7.57
N PRO A 323 17.30 -17.68 -7.80
CA PRO A 323 17.68 -16.26 -7.82
C PRO A 323 16.79 -15.37 -8.71
N PHE A 324 16.37 -15.88 -9.86
CA PHE A 324 15.46 -15.16 -10.76
C PHE A 324 14.08 -14.95 -10.12
N TRP A 325 13.45 -16.02 -9.63
CA TRP A 325 12.14 -15.97 -8.96
C TRP A 325 12.17 -15.19 -7.65
N ALA A 326 13.29 -15.21 -6.93
CA ALA A 326 13.51 -14.34 -5.78
C ALA A 326 13.44 -12.87 -6.20
N GLY A 327 14.17 -12.46 -7.24
CA GLY A 327 14.10 -11.10 -7.79
C GLY A 327 12.69 -10.68 -8.24
N VAL A 328 11.97 -11.58 -8.91
CA VAL A 328 10.57 -11.36 -9.32
C VAL A 328 9.66 -11.19 -8.11
N PHE A 329 9.85 -11.97 -7.04
CA PHE A 329 9.05 -11.83 -5.82
C PHE A 329 9.25 -10.46 -5.15
N ILE A 330 10.50 -9.97 -5.02
CA ILE A 330 10.78 -8.68 -4.36
C ILE A 330 10.01 -7.53 -5.01
N ALA A 331 9.71 -7.64 -6.31
CA ALA A 331 8.89 -6.66 -7.02
C ALA A 331 7.53 -6.43 -6.35
N GLY A 332 6.92 -7.45 -5.71
CA GLY A 332 5.66 -7.34 -5.00
C GLY A 332 5.73 -6.45 -3.75
N PRO A 333 6.55 -6.78 -2.74
CA PRO A 333 6.75 -5.90 -1.61
C PRO A 333 7.30 -4.52 -2.00
N LEU A 334 8.21 -4.42 -2.97
CA LEU A 334 8.67 -3.11 -3.45
C LEU A 334 7.53 -2.31 -4.05
N ALA A 335 6.66 -2.94 -4.85
CA ALA A 335 5.45 -2.32 -5.37
C ALA A 335 4.56 -1.75 -4.27
N ALA A 336 4.30 -2.52 -3.21
CA ALA A 336 3.51 -2.07 -2.06
C ALA A 336 4.11 -0.84 -1.36
N ILE A 337 5.43 -0.78 -1.25
CA ILE A 337 6.13 0.34 -0.61
C ILE A 337 6.08 1.57 -1.53
N MET A 338 6.30 1.40 -2.84
CA MET A 338 6.25 2.48 -3.82
C MET A 338 4.86 3.14 -3.88
N SER A 339 3.79 2.36 -4.00
CA SER A 339 2.38 2.82 -4.02
C SER A 339 1.91 3.46 -2.71
N THR A 340 2.60 3.18 -1.60
CA THR A 340 2.33 3.85 -0.33
C THR A 340 3.02 5.21 -0.30
N VAL A 341 4.30 5.25 -0.68
CA VAL A 341 5.11 6.47 -0.65
C VAL A 341 4.63 7.50 -1.66
N ASP A 342 4.28 7.10 -2.89
CA ASP A 342 3.80 8.05 -3.90
C ASP A 342 2.50 8.77 -3.49
N SER A 343 1.56 8.05 -2.89
CA SER A 343 0.29 8.58 -2.42
C SER A 343 0.51 9.54 -1.25
N MET A 344 1.42 9.21 -0.33
CA MET A 344 1.83 10.11 0.76
C MET A 344 2.58 11.35 0.24
N LEU A 345 3.45 11.21 -0.75
CA LEU A 345 4.16 12.32 -1.39
C LEU A 345 3.19 13.27 -2.10
N LEU A 346 2.22 12.72 -2.84
CA LEU A 346 1.20 13.52 -3.52
C LEU A 346 0.35 14.33 -2.52
N LEU A 347 -0.04 13.71 -1.40
CA LEU A 347 -0.77 14.38 -0.32
C LEU A 347 0.07 15.44 0.39
N ALA A 348 1.34 15.15 0.68
CA ALA A 348 2.26 16.11 1.29
C ALA A 348 2.48 17.31 0.36
N SER A 349 2.64 17.06 -0.95
CA SER A 349 2.71 18.10 -1.97
C SER A 349 1.43 18.95 -2.00
N ALA A 350 0.26 18.32 -1.87
CA ALA A 350 -1.02 19.03 -1.83
C ALA A 350 -1.12 19.93 -0.60
N ALA A 351 -0.73 19.42 0.57
CA ALA A 351 -0.71 20.18 1.82
C ALA A 351 0.22 21.41 1.74
N ILE A 352 1.43 21.25 1.21
CA ILE A 352 2.39 22.36 1.09
C ILE A 352 1.96 23.37 0.03
N ILE A 353 1.78 22.89 -1.20
CA ILE A 353 1.60 23.78 -2.35
C ILE A 353 0.21 24.39 -2.33
N LYS A 354 -0.81 23.55 -2.23
CA LYS A 354 -2.17 24.02 -2.43
C LYS A 354 -2.79 24.57 -1.17
N ASP A 355 -2.68 23.84 -0.07
CA ASP A 355 -3.40 24.19 1.15
C ASP A 355 -2.72 25.32 1.91
N LEU A 356 -1.37 25.37 1.88
CA LEU A 356 -0.58 26.41 2.54
C LEU A 356 -0.12 27.51 1.56
N TYR A 357 0.64 27.18 0.51
CA TYR A 357 1.30 28.19 -0.32
C TYR A 357 0.35 28.97 -1.24
N ILE A 358 -0.49 28.33 -2.05
CA ILE A 358 -1.46 29.02 -2.91
C ILE A 358 -2.42 29.83 -2.05
N HIS A 359 -2.90 29.23 -0.97
CA HIS A 359 -3.93 29.87 -0.16
C HIS A 359 -3.40 31.07 0.64
N TYR A 360 -2.33 30.90 1.41
CA TYR A 360 -1.81 31.98 2.27
C TYR A 360 -0.74 32.82 1.59
N GLY A 361 0.13 32.21 0.78
CA GLY A 361 1.19 32.92 0.05
C GLY A 361 0.66 33.67 -1.19
N LEU A 362 -0.18 33.02 -2.00
CA LEU A 362 -0.76 33.61 -3.22
C LEU A 362 -2.18 34.17 -3.03
N LYS A 363 -2.71 34.17 -1.79
CA LYS A 363 -4.07 34.64 -1.46
C LYS A 363 -5.18 33.99 -2.30
N GLY A 364 -4.97 32.73 -2.70
CA GLY A 364 -5.92 31.94 -3.49
C GLY A 364 -5.79 32.08 -5.02
N ASP A 365 -4.86 32.89 -5.52
CA ASP A 365 -4.65 33.08 -6.95
C ASP A 365 -3.66 32.05 -7.53
N ALA A 366 -4.21 30.89 -7.91
CA ALA A 366 -3.44 29.79 -8.50
C ALA A 366 -2.83 30.13 -9.88
N SER A 367 -3.28 31.19 -10.56
CA SER A 367 -2.74 31.60 -11.87
C SER A 367 -1.32 32.17 -11.78
N ARG A 368 -0.87 32.55 -10.58
CA ARG A 368 0.48 33.07 -10.32
C ARG A 368 1.56 31.99 -10.18
N MET A 369 1.19 30.72 -10.33
CA MET A 369 2.15 29.60 -10.29
C MET A 369 2.81 29.30 -11.64
N THR A 370 2.26 29.83 -12.74
CA THR A 370 2.85 29.81 -14.09
C THR A 370 3.62 31.09 -14.34
#